data_AF-A0A1C3JC78-F1
#
_entry.id   AF-A0A1C3JC78-F1
#
_cell.length_a   1.000
_cell.length_b   1.000
_cell.length_c   1.000
_cell.angle_alpha   90.00
_cell.angle_beta   90.00
_cell.angle_gamma   90.00
#
_symmetry.space_group_name_H-M   'P 1'
#
loop_
_entity.id
_entity.type
_entity.pdbx_description
1 polymer ?
#
loop_
_entity_poly.entity_id
_entity_poly.type
_entity_poly.pdbx_seq_one_letter_code
_entity_poly.pdbx_strand_id
1 'polypeptide(L)' 'MSINLSLLPPSEKNKIELDKQASFLVWKLKQAKCGPEAIVEEAMKLGDPEEKAWFDQSVEKYKRVMGVA' A
#
# COMPACT_ATOMS: atom_id res chain seq x y z
N MET A 1 -24.09 -6.64 -3.49
CA MET A 1 -23.97 -6.12 -2.11
C MET A 1 -23.16 -4.83 -2.14
N SER A 2 -23.68 -3.74 -1.59
CA SER A 2 -22.95 -2.47 -1.46
C SER A 2 -22.29 -2.39 -0.08
N ILE A 3 -20.99 -2.11 -0.04
CA ILE A 3 -20.27 -1.86 1.22
C ILE A 3 -20.06 -0.35 1.34
N ASN A 4 -20.51 0.26 2.45
CA ASN A 4 -20.29 1.68 2.70
C ASN A 4 -18.95 1.88 3.43
N LEU A 5 -17.92 2.27 2.67
CA LEU A 5 -16.57 2.49 3.18
C LEU A 5 -16.50 3.59 4.26
N SER A 6 -17.41 4.56 4.22
CA SER A 6 -17.45 5.66 5.18
C SER A 6 -17.88 5.22 6.58
N LEU A 7 -18.56 4.08 6.71
CA LEU A 7 -19.00 3.53 8.00
C LEU A 7 -18.02 2.51 8.59
N LEU A 8 -16.90 2.24 7.91
CA LEU A 8 -15.89 1.32 8.43
C LEU A 8 -15.24 1.87 9.72
N PRO A 9 -14.80 0.97 10.62
CA PRO A 9 -13.94 1.33 11.73
C PRO A 9 -12.68 2.07 11.25
N PRO A 10 -12.09 2.96 12.06
CA PRO A 10 -10.87 3.68 11.70
C PRO A 10 -9.71 2.78 11.26
N SER A 11 -9.53 1.62 11.91
CA SER A 11 -8.49 0.65 11.56
C SER A 11 -8.67 0.08 10.15
N GLU A 12 -9.90 -0.25 9.76
CA GLU A 12 -10.22 -0.75 8.42
C GLU A 12 -10.07 0.34 7.35
N LYS A 13 -10.42 1.59 7.68
CA LYS A 13 -10.14 2.74 6.80
C LYS A 13 -8.65 2.94 6.59
N ASN A 14 -7.84 2.78 7.64
CA ASN A 14 -6.40 2.92 7.53
C ASN A 14 -5.79 1.83 6.63
N LYS A 15 -6.25 0.58 6.74
CA LYS A 15 -5.85 -0.50 5.82
C LYS A 15 -6.14 -0.19 4.35
N ILE A 16 -7.27 0.47 4.06
CA ILE A 16 -7.61 0.91 2.70
C ILE A 16 -6.64 2.01 2.23
N GLU A 17 -6.30 2.95 3.11
CA GLU A 17 -5.34 4.00 2.79
C GLU A 17 -3.94 3.43 2.50
N LEU A 18 -3.49 2.47 3.31
CA LEU A 18 -2.21 1.77 3.10
C LEU A 18 -2.20 0.96 1.80
N ASP A 19 -3.29 0.24 1.48
CA ASP A 19 -3.41 -0.50 0.21
C ASP A 19 -3.39 0.47 -0.99
N LYS A 20 -4.04 1.63 -0.88
CA LYS A 20 -3.98 2.70 -1.89
C LYS A 20 -2.56 3.23 -2.06
N GLN A 21 -1.85 3.55 -0.99
CA GLN A 21 -0.47 4.06 -1.04
C GLN A 21 0.48 3.05 -1.67
N ALA A 22 0.38 1.77 -1.28
CA ALA A 22 1.15 0.68 -1.86
C ALA A 22 0.92 0.58 -3.37
N SER A 23 -0.35 0.58 -3.82
CA SER A 23 -0.69 0.53 -5.25
C SER A 23 -0.07 1.69 -6.03
N PHE A 24 -0.09 2.89 -5.46
CA PHE A 24 0.42 4.08 -6.10
C PHE A 24 1.94 4.09 -6.20
N LEU A 25 2.63 3.61 -5.16
CA LEU A 25 4.09 3.45 -5.18
C LEU A 25 4.54 2.42 -6.21
N VAL A 26 3.88 1.26 -6.27
CA VAL A 26 4.18 0.24 -7.30
C VAL A 26 3.89 0.77 -8.69
N TRP A 27 2.81 1.54 -8.88
CA TRP A 27 2.54 2.19 -10.15
C TRP A 27 3.67 3.18 -10.51
N LYS A 28 4.12 4.02 -9.56
CA LYS A 28 5.24 4.94 -9.81
C LYS A 28 6.52 4.19 -10.20
N LEU A 29 6.80 3.07 -9.55
CA LEU A 29 7.93 2.19 -9.89
C LEU A 29 7.80 1.64 -11.32
N LYS A 30 6.61 1.11 -11.69
CA LYS A 30 6.33 0.63 -13.06
C LYS A 30 6.51 1.72 -14.11
N GLN A 31 6.17 2.96 -13.78
CA GLN A 31 6.29 4.10 -14.68
C GLN A 31 7.68 4.75 -14.66
N ALA A 32 8.66 4.14 -13.98
CA ALA A 32 10.00 4.70 -13.76
C ALA A 32 10.02 6.12 -13.17
N LYS A 33 9.02 6.43 -12.32
CA LYS A 33 8.87 7.73 -11.64
C LYS A 33 9.48 7.77 -10.23
N CYS A 34 9.85 6.62 -9.70
CA CYS A 34 10.64 6.48 -8.47
C CYS A 34 11.41 5.16 -8.52
N GLY A 35 12.45 5.03 -7.70
CA GLY A 35 13.09 3.74 -7.46
C GLY A 35 12.44 2.97 -6.30
N PRO A 36 12.91 1.74 -6.03
CA PRO A 36 12.40 0.88 -4.97
C PRO A 36 12.59 1.46 -3.55
N GLU A 37 13.55 2.37 -3.37
CA GLU A 37 13.79 3.08 -2.11
C GLU A 37 12.55 3.83 -1.61
N ALA A 38 11.70 4.34 -2.50
CA ALA A 38 10.48 5.05 -2.12
C ALA A 38 9.48 4.16 -1.34
N ILE A 39 9.48 2.85 -1.59
CA ILE A 39 8.67 1.89 -0.83
C ILE A 39 9.25 1.69 0.57
N VAL A 40 10.58 1.56 0.66
CA VAL A 40 11.30 1.39 1.93
C VAL A 40 11.13 2.62 2.83
N GLU A 41 11.28 3.82 2.26
CA GLU A 41 11.08 5.08 2.96
C GLU A 41 9.66 5.22 3.51
N GLU A 42 8.64 4.82 2.75
CA GLU A 42 7.25 4.85 3.22
C GLU A 42 7.03 3.85 4.35
N ALA A 43 7.54 2.63 4.22
CA ALA A 43 7.46 1.60 5.26
C ALA A 43 8.23 1.95 6.55
N MET A 44 9.21 2.86 6.48
CA MET A 44 9.92 3.38 7.66
C MET A 44 9.13 4.44 8.43
N LYS A 45 8.15 5.10 7.81
CA LYS A 45 7.27 6.08 8.48
C LYS A 45 6.18 5.40 9.31
N LEU A 46 5.87 4.14 9.00
CA LEU A 46 4.88 3.34 9.72
C LEU A 46 5.47 2.84 11.04
N GLY A 47 4.94 3.36 12.16
CA GLY A 47 5.35 2.96 13.50
C GLY A 47 4.64 1.72 14.03
N ASP A 48 3.45 1.41 13.52
CA ASP A 48 2.68 0.23 13.90
C ASP A 48 3.14 -0.99 13.07
N PRO A 49 3.60 -2.08 13.72
CA PRO A 49 4.00 -3.31 13.03
C PRO A 49 2.90 -3.95 12.18
N GLU A 50 1.64 -3.87 12.59
CA GLU A 50 0.52 -4.45 11.84
C GLU A 50 0.24 -3.65 10.56
N GLU A 51 0.29 -2.32 10.66
CA GLU A 51 0.15 -1.43 9.50
C GLU A 51 1.28 -1.63 8.51
N LYS A 52 2.51 -1.77 9.01
CA LYS A 52 3.67 -2.07 8.17
C LYS A 52 3.53 -3.40 7.45
N ALA A 53 3.14 -4.45 8.17
CA ALA A 53 2.91 -5.77 7.56
C ALA A 53 1.80 -5.72 6.49
N TRP A 54 0.72 -4.97 6.74
CA TRP A 54 -0.36 -4.78 5.78
C TRP A 54 0.10 -4.03 4.52
N PHE A 55 0.88 -2.97 4.70
CA PHE A 55 1.48 -2.21 3.61
C PHE A 55 2.40 -3.09 2.76
N ASP A 56 3.32 -3.83 3.39
CA ASP A 56 4.25 -4.73 2.69
C ASP A 56 3.52 -5.83 1.90
N GLN A 57 2.48 -6.44 2.48
CA GLN A 57 1.63 -7.40 1.77
C GLN A 57 0.91 -6.78 0.57
N SER A 58 0.46 -5.52 0.71
CA SER A 58 -0.20 -4.78 -0.37
C SER A 58 0.78 -4.45 -1.49
N VAL A 59 2.02 -4.07 -1.17
CA VAL A 59 3.09 -3.86 -2.16
C VAL A 59 3.32 -5.14 -2.96
N GLU A 60 3.49 -6.28 -2.31
CA GLU A 60 3.74 -7.56 -2.97
C GLU A 60 2.54 -8.04 -3.80
N LYS A 61 1.31 -7.75 -3.36
CA LYS A 61 0.10 -7.93 -4.18
C LYS A 61 0.17 -7.08 -5.46
N TYR A 62 0.47 -5.78 -5.34
CA TYR A 62 0.44 -4.90 -6.50
C TYR A 62 1.62 -5.10 -7.44
N LYS A 63 2.81 -5.49 -6.95
CA LYS A 63 3.92 -5.92 -7.80
C LYS A 63 3.51 -7.04 -8.73
N ARG A 64 2.86 -8.08 -8.19
CA ARG A 64 2.30 -9.20 -8.98
C ARG A 64 1.23 -8.75 -9.97
N VAL A 65 0.25 -7.96 -9.53
CA VAL A 65 -0.84 -7.45 -10.40
C VAL A 65 -0.30 -6.58 -11.54
N MET A 66 0.72 -5.77 -11.27
CA MET A 66 1.26 -4.82 -12.24
C MET A 66 2.44 -5.38 -13.05
N GLY A 67 2.95 -6.58 -12.74
CA GLY A 67 4.09 -7.19 -13.42
C GLY A 67 5.41 -6.47 -13.14
N VAL A 68 5.61 -6.02 -11.90
CA VAL A 68 6.84 -5.40 -11.41
C VAL A 68 7.58 -6.41 -10.55
N ALA A 69 8.85 -6.66 -10.83
CA ALA A 69 9.70 -7.60 -10.09
C ALA A 69 10.15 -7.02 -8.73
#